data_AF-A0A7X8HQN5-F1
#
_entry.id   AF-A0A7X8HQN5-F1
#
_cell.length_a   1.000
_cell.length_b   1.000
_cell.length_c   1.000
_cell.angle_alpha   90.00
_cell.angle_beta   90.00
_cell.angle_gamma   90.00
#
_symmetry.space_group_name_H-M   'P 1'
#
loop_
_entity.id
_entity.type
_entity.pdbx_description
1 polymer ?
#
loop_
_entity_poly.entity_id
_entity_poly.type
_entity_poly.pdbx_seq_one_letter_code
_entity_poly.pdbx_strand_id
1 'polypeptide(L)'
;MDTLIPDKYFGEADCSKSHLLKTGIILGIGIALHNVPEGLAIGVSYVADKNLGYTIALIMLIQNIPEGMAIAAPLYIGGTSKSRVIGITALTGVPMGIGVLIAYLFGNISPTIISMGLGFAAGAMLFIVFDEMIPSANGIFSGRPPTIGVLVGALLGIFIGTFGV
;
A
#
# COMPACT_ATOMS: atom_id res chain seq x y z
N MET A 1 -30.28 21.98 -29.38
CA MET A 1 -29.81 20.72 -30.01
C MET A 1 -29.05 19.96 -28.92
N ASP A 2 -29.69 19.78 -27.76
CA ASP A 2 -29.00 19.63 -26.46
C ASP A 2 -29.63 18.52 -25.59
N THR A 3 -30.03 17.41 -26.20
CA THR A 3 -30.76 16.35 -25.47
C THR A 3 -30.40 14.94 -25.97
N LEU A 4 -29.13 14.72 -26.31
CA LEU A 4 -28.63 13.43 -26.80
C LEU A 4 -27.37 12.95 -26.06
N ILE A 5 -27.21 13.31 -24.78
CA ILE A 5 -26.27 12.62 -23.89
C ILE A 5 -27.12 11.82 -22.90
N PRO A 6 -27.14 10.48 -22.97
CA PRO A 6 -27.96 9.66 -22.08
C PRO A 6 -27.46 9.77 -20.64
N ASP A 7 -28.38 9.96 -19.69
CA ASP A 7 -28.11 10.00 -18.24
C ASP A 7 -27.33 8.77 -17.72
N LYS A 8 -27.37 7.65 -18.47
CA LYS A 8 -26.56 6.46 -18.22
C LYS A 8 -25.04 6.74 -18.18
N TYR A 9 -24.52 7.59 -19.07
CA TYR A 9 -23.09 7.88 -19.10
C TYR A 9 -22.64 8.75 -17.92
N PHE A 10 -23.50 9.64 -17.44
CA PHE A 10 -23.23 10.44 -16.24
C PHE A 10 -23.27 9.58 -14.98
N GLY A 11 -24.25 8.67 -14.86
CA GLY A 11 -24.34 7.73 -13.73
C GLY A 11 -23.18 6.73 -13.68
N GLU A 12 -22.71 6.25 -14.83
CA GLU A 12 -21.61 5.29 -14.92
C GLU A 12 -20.24 5.94 -14.63
N ALA A 13 -20.03 7.18 -15.09
CA ALA A 13 -18.83 7.96 -14.77
C ALA A 13 -18.77 8.39 -13.29
N ASP A 14 -19.90 8.76 -12.68
CA ASP A 14 -19.98 9.12 -11.26
C ASP A 14 -19.82 7.88 -10.35
N CYS A 15 -20.43 6.75 -10.74
CA CYS A 15 -20.25 5.46 -10.08
C CYS A 15 -18.78 5.03 -10.09
N SER A 16 -18.08 5.15 -11.24
CA SER A 16 -16.66 4.84 -11.37
C SER A 16 -15.77 5.71 -10.47
N LYS A 17 -16.01 7.03 -10.41
CA LYS A 17 -15.28 7.94 -9.50
C LYS A 17 -15.51 7.59 -8.03
N SER A 18 -16.76 7.31 -7.66
CA SER A 18 -17.11 6.91 -6.29
C SER A 18 -16.41 5.62 -5.87
N HIS A 19 -16.28 4.66 -6.80
CA HIS A 19 -15.57 3.41 -6.58
C HIS A 19 -14.06 3.67 -6.39
N LEU A 20 -13.44 4.49 -7.23
CA LEU A 20 -12.00 4.80 -7.10
C LEU A 20 -11.67 5.52 -5.80
N LEU A 21 -12.53 6.45 -5.35
CA LEU A 21 -12.37 7.08 -4.04
C LEU A 21 -12.43 6.05 -2.90
N LYS A 22 -13.39 5.12 -2.95
CA LYS A 22 -13.50 4.03 -1.98
C LYS A 22 -12.26 3.15 -1.98
N THR A 23 -11.82 2.69 -3.15
CA THR A 23 -10.59 1.88 -3.28
C THR A 23 -9.38 2.62 -2.70
N GLY A 24 -9.19 3.90 -3.02
CA GLY A 24 -8.10 4.69 -2.45
C GLY A 24 -8.14 4.82 -0.92
N ILE A 25 -9.34 4.95 -0.33
CA ILE A 25 -9.52 4.98 1.14
C ILE A 25 -9.24 3.60 1.75
N ILE A 26 -9.77 2.52 1.17
CA ILE A 26 -9.56 1.14 1.65
C ILE A 26 -8.07 0.79 1.58
N LEU A 27 -7.40 1.12 0.47
CA LEU A 27 -5.96 1.00 0.32
C LEU A 27 -5.23 1.78 1.40
N GLY A 28 -5.60 3.05 1.61
CA GLY A 28 -4.97 3.88 2.64
C GLY A 28 -5.09 3.30 4.06
N ILE A 29 -6.27 2.80 4.42
CA ILE A 29 -6.49 2.17 5.74
C ILE A 29 -5.72 0.86 5.85
N GLY A 30 -5.80 0.00 4.84
CA GLY A 30 -5.09 -1.26 4.82
C GLY A 30 -3.58 -1.09 4.91
N ILE A 31 -3.05 -0.10 4.18
CA ILE A 31 -1.63 0.24 4.19
C ILE A 31 -1.19 0.82 5.53
N ALA A 32 -1.99 1.73 6.09
CA ALA A 32 -1.76 2.24 7.44
C ALA A 32 -1.68 1.13 8.50
N LEU A 33 -2.50 0.07 8.38
CA LEU A 33 -2.49 -1.05 9.33
C LEU A 33 -1.27 -1.97 9.16
N HIS A 34 -0.85 -2.27 7.92
CA HIS A 34 0.35 -3.10 7.72
C HIS A 34 1.63 -2.37 8.17
N ASN A 35 1.61 -1.03 8.12
CA ASN A 35 2.76 -0.21 8.47
C ASN A 35 3.17 -0.35 9.94
N VAL A 36 2.25 -0.81 10.81
CA VAL A 36 2.55 -1.03 12.24
C VAL A 36 3.55 -2.19 12.44
N PRO A 37 3.27 -3.44 11.99
CA PRO A 37 4.26 -4.53 12.00
C PRO A 37 5.62 -4.18 11.40
N GLU A 38 5.62 -3.43 10.30
CA GLU A 38 6.85 -2.99 9.63
C GLU A 38 7.66 -2.02 10.48
N GLY A 39 6.98 -1.03 11.07
CA GLY A 39 7.60 -0.10 12.02
C GLY A 39 8.21 -0.83 13.21
N LEU A 40 7.50 -1.82 13.77
CA LEU A 40 8.01 -2.65 14.85
C LEU A 40 9.28 -3.40 14.43
N ALA A 41 9.31 -3.95 13.22
CA ALA A 41 10.48 -4.65 12.68
C ALA A 41 11.69 -3.74 12.53
N ILE A 42 11.50 -2.51 12.02
CA ILE A 42 12.57 -1.49 11.94
C ILE A 42 13.11 -1.16 13.34
N GLY A 43 12.21 -0.86 14.29
CA GLY A 43 12.61 -0.46 15.64
C GLY A 43 13.33 -1.57 16.41
N VAL A 44 12.87 -2.82 16.31
CA VAL A 44 13.53 -3.97 16.95
C VAL A 44 14.88 -4.23 16.31
N SER A 45 14.98 -4.12 14.98
CA SER A 45 16.25 -4.22 14.27
C SER A 45 17.24 -3.16 14.75
N TYR A 46 16.78 -1.92 14.94
CA TYR A 46 17.61 -0.82 15.45
C TYR A 46 18.08 -1.02 16.89
N VAL A 47 17.22 -1.55 17.77
CA VAL A 47 17.60 -1.89 19.15
C VAL A 47 18.61 -3.03 19.18
N ALA A 48 18.48 -4.02 18.29
CA ALA A 48 19.41 -5.14 18.18
C ALA A 48 20.78 -4.70 17.63
N ASP A 49 20.79 -3.96 16.52
CA ASP A 49 21.99 -3.35 15.95
C ASP A 49 21.62 -2.11 15.14
N LYS A 50 22.32 -0.99 15.39
CA LYS A 50 21.99 0.29 14.74
C LYS A 50 22.15 0.24 13.22
N ASN A 51 23.19 -0.44 12.73
CA ASN A 51 23.43 -0.54 11.28
C ASN A 51 22.32 -1.37 10.63
N LEU A 52 21.94 -2.50 11.24
CA LEU A 52 20.80 -3.29 10.79
C LEU A 52 19.52 -2.46 10.75
N GLY A 53 19.23 -1.70 11.82
CA GLY A 53 18.09 -0.79 11.86
C GLY A 53 18.06 0.21 10.70
N TYR A 54 19.19 0.87 10.42
CA TYR A 54 19.30 1.79 9.28
C TYR A 54 19.15 1.09 7.92
N THR A 55 19.72 -0.10 7.76
CA THR A 55 19.58 -0.89 6.53
C THR A 55 18.13 -1.26 6.28
N ILE A 56 17.42 -1.79 7.29
CA ILE A 56 16.00 -2.14 7.17
C ILE A 56 15.18 -0.88 6.89
N ALA A 57 15.41 0.22 7.62
CA ALA A 57 14.70 1.49 7.37
C ALA A 57 14.86 1.99 5.93
N LEU A 58 16.06 1.87 5.33
CA LEU A 58 16.30 2.25 3.93
C LEU A 58 15.57 1.33 2.94
N ILE A 59 15.53 0.03 3.20
CA ILE A 59 14.79 -0.93 2.36
C ILE A 59 13.28 -0.61 2.42
N MET A 60 12.75 -0.37 3.62
CA MET A 60 11.34 -0.02 3.82
C MET A 60 10.99 1.35 3.23
N LEU A 61 11.95 2.30 3.20
CA LEU A 61 11.73 3.57 2.51
C LEU A 61 11.49 3.36 1.01
N ILE A 62 12.26 2.49 0.36
CA ILE A 62 12.13 2.22 -1.07
C ILE A 62 10.79 1.55 -1.40
N GLN A 63 10.35 0.60 -0.56
CA GLN A 63 9.09 -0.12 -0.79
C GLN A 63 7.84 0.74 -0.53
N ASN A 64 7.93 1.72 0.38
CA ASN A 64 6.84 2.68 0.66
C ASN A 64 6.50 3.57 -0.55
N ILE A 65 7.41 3.75 -1.51
CA ILE A 65 7.16 4.58 -2.69
C ILE A 65 6.05 3.96 -3.57
N PRO A 66 6.17 2.70 -4.04
CA PRO A 66 5.10 1.99 -4.72
C PRO A 66 3.76 1.99 -3.96
N GLU A 67 3.77 1.79 -2.64
CA GLU A 67 2.54 1.75 -1.83
C GLU A 67 1.86 3.10 -1.74
N GLY A 68 2.64 4.17 -1.53
CA GLY A 68 2.11 5.52 -1.57
C GLY A 68 1.49 5.85 -2.93
N MET A 69 2.11 5.40 -4.03
CA MET A 69 1.54 5.53 -5.37
C MET A 69 0.23 4.73 -5.54
N ALA A 70 0.14 3.54 -4.95
CA ALA A 70 -1.06 2.70 -4.99
C ALA A 70 -2.26 3.37 -4.31
N ILE A 71 -2.05 4.12 -3.23
CA ILE A 71 -3.10 4.92 -2.56
C ILE A 71 -3.41 6.17 -3.41
N ALA A 72 -2.37 6.86 -3.86
CA ALA A 72 -2.50 8.17 -4.50
C ALA A 72 -3.23 8.12 -5.84
N ALA A 73 -2.97 7.10 -6.67
CA ALA A 73 -3.55 6.97 -7.99
C ALA A 73 -5.09 6.92 -8.00
N PRO A 74 -5.77 5.98 -7.31
CA PRO A 74 -7.23 5.92 -7.29
C PRO A 74 -7.87 7.13 -6.58
N LEU A 75 -7.24 7.70 -5.55
CA LEU A 75 -7.74 8.93 -4.92
C LEU A 75 -7.73 10.12 -5.89
N TYR A 76 -6.63 10.31 -6.62
CA TYR A 76 -6.47 11.41 -7.55
C TYR A 76 -7.40 11.26 -8.75
N ILE A 77 -7.48 10.07 -9.35
CA ILE A 77 -8.37 9.77 -10.49
C ILE A 77 -9.84 9.86 -10.06
N GLY A 78 -10.15 9.44 -8.83
CA GLY A 78 -11.47 9.57 -8.20
C GLY A 78 -11.90 11.02 -7.91
N GLY A 79 -11.03 12.02 -8.13
CA GLY A 79 -11.38 13.44 -8.02
C GLY A 79 -10.89 14.13 -6.74
N THR A 80 -10.05 13.49 -5.93
CA THR A 80 -9.44 14.13 -4.75
C THR A 80 -8.38 15.14 -5.18
N SER A 81 -8.36 16.32 -4.55
CA SER A 81 -7.36 17.35 -4.84
C SER A 81 -5.93 16.91 -4.51
N LYS A 82 -4.94 17.34 -5.29
CA LYS A 82 -3.53 16.92 -5.16
C LYS A 82 -2.97 17.05 -3.74
N SER A 83 -3.23 18.19 -3.09
CA SER A 83 -2.77 18.44 -1.72
C SER A 83 -3.38 17.46 -0.71
N ARG A 84 -4.66 17.14 -0.87
CA ARG A 84 -5.35 16.17 -0.01
C ARG A 84 -4.86 14.75 -0.28
N VAL A 85 -4.59 14.38 -1.53
CA VAL A 85 -3.99 13.08 -1.86
C VAL A 85 -2.62 12.91 -1.19
N ILE A 86 -1.75 13.91 -1.31
CA ILE A 86 -0.43 13.91 -0.65
C ILE A 86 -0.60 13.80 0.87
N GLY A 87 -1.50 14.59 1.46
CA GLY A 87 -1.77 14.56 2.90
C GLY A 87 -2.27 13.19 3.37
N ILE A 88 -3.25 12.61 2.70
CA ILE A 88 -3.79 11.27 3.03
C ILE A 88 -2.68 10.22 2.94
N THR A 89 -1.94 10.22 1.83
CA THR A 89 -0.85 9.26 1.60
C THR A 89 0.29 9.41 2.60
N ALA A 90 0.63 10.64 3.01
CA ALA A 90 1.64 10.86 4.04
C ALA A 90 1.17 10.36 5.42
N LEU A 91 -0.12 10.55 5.73
CA LEU A 91 -0.70 10.11 7.01
C LEU A 91 -0.69 8.58 7.18
N THR A 92 -0.72 7.81 6.10
CA THR A 92 -0.62 6.34 6.20
C THR A 92 0.75 5.86 6.66
N GLY A 93 1.78 6.70 6.61
CA GLY A 93 3.12 6.39 7.16
C GLY A 93 3.25 6.61 8.67
N VAL A 94 2.32 7.35 9.31
CA VAL A 94 2.36 7.62 10.76
C VAL A 94 2.38 6.34 11.61
N PRO A 95 1.56 5.31 11.32
CA PRO A 95 1.59 4.05 12.07
C PRO A 95 2.94 3.32 12.04
N MET A 96 3.73 3.46 10.96
CA MET A 96 5.09 2.94 10.90
C MET A 96 5.99 3.62 11.93
N GLY A 97 5.94 4.96 12.00
CA GLY A 97 6.68 5.72 13.02
C GLY A 97 6.26 5.36 14.45
N ILE A 98 4.97 5.12 14.68
CA ILE A 98 4.46 4.63 15.96
C ILE A 98 5.02 3.23 16.27
N GLY A 99 5.03 2.32 15.30
CA GLY A 99 5.63 0.99 15.45
C GLY A 99 7.11 1.06 15.83
N VAL A 100 7.89 1.92 15.16
CA VAL A 100 9.31 2.14 15.48
C VAL A 100 9.46 2.65 16.92
N LEU A 101 8.66 3.63 17.32
CA LEU A 101 8.71 4.20 18.66
C LEU A 101 8.36 3.16 19.74
N ILE A 102 7.30 2.37 19.53
CA ILE A 102 6.93 1.28 20.44
C ILE A 102 8.10 0.29 20.56
N ALA A 103 8.64 -0.18 19.44
CA ALA A 103 9.77 -1.10 19.45
C ALA A 103 11.00 -0.54 20.18
N TYR A 104 11.32 0.74 19.98
CA TYR A 104 12.42 1.41 20.65
C TYR A 104 12.21 1.53 22.17
N LEU A 105 11.00 1.83 22.62
CA LEU A 105 10.68 2.00 24.05
C LEU A 105 10.65 0.67 24.80
N PHE A 106 10.12 -0.39 24.18
CA PHE A 106 9.97 -1.69 24.85
C PHE A 106 11.19 -2.61 24.65
N GLY A 107 11.95 -2.43 23.56
CA GLY A 107 13.29 -3.00 23.29
C GLY A 107 13.41 -4.53 23.18
N ASN A 108 12.47 -5.27 23.74
CA ASN A 108 12.50 -6.73 23.87
C ASN A 108 11.20 -7.36 23.35
N ILE A 109 10.67 -6.84 22.23
CA ILE A 109 9.52 -7.45 21.59
C ILE A 109 9.95 -8.81 21.04
N SER A 110 9.22 -9.86 21.44
CA SER A 110 9.53 -11.22 21.02
C SER A 110 9.53 -11.34 19.49
N PRO A 111 10.54 -12.01 18.88
CA PRO A 111 10.53 -12.32 17.46
C PRO A 111 9.24 -12.99 16.99
N THR A 112 8.63 -13.83 17.84
CA THR A 112 7.35 -14.48 17.54
C THR A 112 6.22 -13.46 17.32
N ILE A 113 6.15 -12.40 18.12
CA ILE A 113 5.12 -11.36 17.98
C ILE A 113 5.33 -10.60 16.68
N ILE A 114 6.58 -10.28 16.34
CA ILE A 114 6.94 -9.58 15.10
C ILE A 114 6.58 -10.45 13.90
N SER A 115 6.97 -11.72 13.90
CA SER A 115 6.67 -12.66 12.81
C SER A 115 5.16 -12.89 12.66
N MET A 116 4.40 -12.97 13.75
CA MET A 116 2.94 -13.05 13.68
C MET A 116 2.33 -11.77 13.10
N GLY A 117 2.83 -10.59 13.51
CA GLY A 117 2.40 -9.30 12.97
C GLY A 117 2.70 -9.16 11.48
N LEU A 118 3.91 -9.52 11.05
CA LEU A 118 4.32 -9.52 9.63
C LEU A 118 3.54 -10.55 8.81
N GLY A 119 3.28 -11.74 9.37
CA GLY A 119 2.43 -12.75 8.72
C GLY A 119 0.99 -12.28 8.53
N PHE A 120 0.44 -11.61 9.53
CA PHE A 120 -0.87 -10.95 9.42
C PHE A 120 -0.86 -9.83 8.37
N ALA A 121 0.16 -8.97 8.37
CA ALA A 121 0.34 -7.91 7.37
C ALA A 121 0.43 -8.47 5.95
N ALA A 122 1.20 -9.54 5.74
CA ALA A 122 1.31 -10.21 4.45
C ALA A 122 -0.05 -10.74 3.96
N GLY A 123 -0.85 -11.35 4.85
CA GLY A 123 -2.20 -11.79 4.53
C GLY A 123 -3.14 -10.64 4.17
N ALA A 124 -3.11 -9.55 4.94
CA ALA A 124 -3.90 -8.35 4.67
C ALA A 124 -3.52 -7.71 3.32
N MET A 125 -2.23 -7.65 3.00
CA MET A 125 -1.76 -7.11 1.73
C MET A 125 -2.14 -8.00 0.54
N LEU A 126 -2.13 -9.32 0.68
CA LEU A 126 -2.67 -10.20 -0.35
C LEU A 126 -4.15 -9.91 -0.62
N PHE A 127 -4.97 -9.80 0.44
CA PHE A 127 -6.39 -9.44 0.31
C PHE A 127 -6.55 -8.11 -0.44
N ILE A 128 -5.85 -7.07 -0.02
CA ILE A 128 -5.89 -5.74 -0.65
C ILE A 128 -5.49 -5.78 -2.13
N VAL A 129 -4.45 -6.56 -2.46
CA VAL A 129 -3.99 -6.69 -3.86
C VAL A 129 -5.08 -7.32 -4.74
N PHE A 130 -5.69 -8.41 -4.27
CA PHE A 130 -6.68 -9.15 -5.06
C PHE A 130 -8.05 -8.47 -5.13
N ASP A 131 -8.55 -7.93 -4.02
CA ASP A 131 -9.90 -7.36 -3.95
C ASP A 131 -9.95 -5.89 -4.38
N GLU A 132 -8.86 -5.14 -4.25
CA GLU A 132 -8.86 -3.69 -4.52
C GLU A 132 -7.88 -3.27 -5.62
N MET A 133 -6.59 -3.61 -5.50
CA MET A 133 -5.59 -3.09 -6.46
C MET A 133 -5.78 -3.64 -7.87
N ILE A 134 -5.95 -4.96 -8.04
CA ILE A 134 -6.12 -5.57 -9.36
C ILE A 134 -7.44 -5.12 -10.02
N PRO A 135 -8.60 -5.14 -9.34
CA PRO A 135 -9.85 -4.64 -9.91
C PRO A 135 -9.79 -3.14 -10.25
N SER A 136 -9.18 -2.32 -9.40
CA SER A 136 -8.98 -0.90 -9.67
C SER A 136 -8.12 -0.67 -10.91
N ALA A 137 -7.00 -1.38 -11.05
CA ALA A 137 -6.13 -1.28 -12.22
C ALA A 137 -6.85 -1.69 -13.51
N ASN A 138 -7.67 -2.75 -13.47
CA ASN A 138 -8.50 -3.17 -14.61
C ASN A 138 -9.64 -2.18 -14.92
N GLY A 139 -10.11 -1.44 -13.91
CA GLY A 139 -11.09 -0.37 -14.10
C GLY A 139 -10.49 0.90 -14.73
N ILE A 140 -9.19 1.16 -14.53
CA ILE A 140 -8.48 2.32 -15.07
C ILE A 140 -7.90 2.03 -16.46
N PHE A 141 -7.31 0.86 -16.66
CA PHE A 141 -6.63 0.47 -17.90
C PHE A 141 -7.40 -0.63 -18.62
N SER A 142 -7.64 -0.45 -19.92
CA SER A 142 -8.24 -1.48 -20.76
C SER A 142 -7.20 -2.50 -21.26
N GLY A 143 -7.61 -3.77 -21.34
CA GLY A 143 -6.80 -4.83 -21.91
C GLY A 143 -5.82 -5.49 -20.93
N ARG A 144 -4.59 -5.73 -21.38
CA ARG A 144 -3.58 -6.56 -20.68
C ARG A 144 -2.55 -5.83 -19.78
N PRO A 145 -2.38 -4.48 -19.79
CA PRO A 145 -1.33 -3.86 -18.98
C PRO A 145 -1.37 -4.20 -17.47
N PRO A 146 -2.52 -4.22 -16.78
CA PRO A 146 -2.58 -4.61 -15.37
C PRO A 146 -2.09 -6.05 -15.14
N THR A 147 -2.53 -6.98 -15.99
CA THR A 147 -2.15 -8.39 -15.91
C THR A 147 -0.65 -8.59 -16.15
N ILE A 148 -0.07 -7.87 -17.13
CA ILE A 148 1.38 -7.92 -17.40
C ILE A 148 2.14 -7.38 -16.18
N GLY A 149 1.69 -6.27 -15.58
CA GLY A 149 2.29 -5.69 -14.39
C GLY A 149 2.33 -6.69 -13.22
N VAL A 150 1.20 -7.37 -12.95
CA VAL A 150 1.12 -8.41 -11.91
C VAL A 150 2.08 -9.56 -12.21
N LEU A 151 2.10 -10.07 -13.44
CA LEU A 151 2.98 -11.19 -13.82
C LEU A 151 4.46 -10.83 -13.68
N VAL A 152 4.87 -9.67 -14.19
CA VAL A 152 6.25 -9.21 -14.10
C VAL A 152 6.65 -8.99 -12.64
N GLY A 153 5.79 -8.33 -11.85
CA GLY A 153 6.04 -8.11 -10.42
C GLY A 153 6.18 -9.42 -9.65
N ALA A 154 5.28 -10.38 -9.88
CA ALA A 154 5.32 -11.70 -9.23
C ALA A 154 6.58 -12.50 -9.60
N LEU A 155 6.94 -12.54 -10.90
CA LEU A 155 8.14 -13.24 -11.36
C LEU A 155 9.43 -12.60 -10.81
N LEU A 156 9.51 -11.27 -10.79
CA LEU A 156 10.63 -10.56 -10.19
C LEU A 156 10.71 -10.83 -8.69
N GLY A 157 9.59 -10.80 -7.98
CA GLY A 157 9.54 -11.11 -6.54
C GLY A 157 10.03 -12.53 -6.25
N ILE A 158 9.55 -13.53 -7.01
CA ILE A 158 10.00 -14.93 -6.89
C ILE A 158 11.50 -15.06 -7.19
N PHE A 159 11.96 -14.41 -8.27
CA PHE A 159 13.38 -14.44 -8.66
C PHE A 159 14.28 -13.86 -7.57
N ILE A 160 13.93 -12.69 -7.03
CA ILE A 160 14.67 -12.06 -5.93
C ILE A 160 14.62 -12.94 -4.68
N GLY A 161 13.46 -13.50 -4.34
CA GLY A 161 13.32 -14.38 -3.17
C GLY A 161 14.07 -15.71 -3.28
N THR A 162 14.34 -16.19 -4.50
CA THR A 162 15.02 -17.49 -4.73
C THR A 162 16.52 -17.34 -4.97
N PHE A 163 16.95 -16.23 -5.59
CA PHE A 163 18.34 -16.03 -6.03
C PHE A 163 19.01 -14.77 -5.44
N GLY A 164 18.27 -13.94 -4.71
CA GLY A 164 18.71 -12.60 -4.27
C GLY A 164 19.46 -12.54 -2.95
N VAL A 165 19.20 -13.44 -1.99
CA VAL A 165 19.97 -13.70 -0.75
C VAL A 165 19.62 -15.10 -0.28
#